data_AF-A0AAE0TXF5-F1
#
_entry.id   AF-A0AAE0TXF5-F1
#
_cell.length_a   1.000
_cell.length_b   1.000
_cell.length_c   1.000
_cell.angle_alpha   90.00
_cell.angle_beta   90.00
_cell.angle_gamma   90.00
#
_symmetry.space_group_name_H-M   'P 1'
#
loop_
_entity.id
_entity.type
_entity.pdbx_description
1 polymer ?
#
loop_
_entity_poly.entity_id
_entity_poly.type
_entity_poly.pdbx_seq_one_letter_code
_entity_poly.pdbx_strand_id
1 'polypeptide(L)'
;MTNLLCSSLRQSRIWAPVAARILQTGRGQWKEANLGGACDLVLSLPQASSRSEYDEHEEQIRVVLLAPADIGKAQTTHRIERLCDLEEGDGSYPALAFLFLDDGHCNDDNNDINDMNNDNDIDRKEGNNGSGSGGPVAMESFMRLQIELMSRPNSGNMVPIIPLNSPDALGPTLETYLASFATQDRHQQSRPVTVDGARDLLPFCTADAAGPLRKHSVDVLSERSLSFRELLVNTERAMVDVDNDEDQMGGIGLGRGGKENMADFAAKMGIEPADAERFLSFWSYEFAI
;
A
#
# COMPACT_ATOMS: atom_id res chain seq x y z
N MET A 1 13.33 25.48 -12.33
CA MET A 1 12.48 24.41 -11.76
C MET A 1 11.65 25.03 -10.66
N THR A 2 10.33 25.05 -10.85
CA THR A 2 9.38 25.62 -9.90
C THR A 2 8.42 24.53 -9.48
N ASN A 3 8.51 24.15 -8.22
CA ASN A 3 7.58 23.27 -7.54
C ASN A 3 6.34 24.08 -7.13
N LEU A 4 5.15 23.47 -7.21
CA LEU A 4 3.88 24.13 -6.93
C LEU A 4 3.14 23.47 -5.76
N LEU A 5 2.44 24.26 -4.93
CA LEU A 5 1.58 23.80 -3.84
C LEU A 5 0.14 24.28 -4.03
N CYS A 6 -0.83 23.43 -3.75
CA CYS A 6 -2.25 23.79 -3.79
C CYS A 6 -2.65 24.68 -2.61
N SER A 7 -3.53 25.65 -2.87
CA SER A 7 -4.14 26.49 -1.84
C SER A 7 -4.96 25.69 -0.81
N SER A 8 -5.60 24.58 -1.21
CA SER A 8 -6.37 23.69 -0.31
C SER A 8 -5.49 23.06 0.77
N LEU A 9 -4.19 22.89 0.49
CA LEU A 9 -3.24 22.35 1.45
C LEU A 9 -3.13 23.22 2.71
N ARG A 10 -3.32 24.55 2.57
CA ARG A 10 -3.31 25.50 3.69
C ARG A 10 -4.58 25.45 4.54
N GLN A 11 -5.64 24.82 4.03
CA GLN A 11 -6.89 24.62 4.77
C GLN A 11 -6.87 23.33 5.58
N SER A 12 -6.00 22.38 5.21
CA SER A 12 -5.82 21.14 5.98
C SER A 12 -5.12 21.45 7.30
N ARG A 13 -5.78 21.17 8.42
CA ARG A 13 -5.21 21.36 9.77
C ARG A 13 -3.87 20.64 9.94
N ILE A 14 -3.72 19.47 9.32
CA ILE A 14 -2.54 18.62 9.41
C ILE A 14 -1.42 19.16 8.51
N TRP A 15 -1.74 19.53 7.27
CA TRP A 15 -0.73 19.87 6.27
C TRP A 15 -0.38 21.37 6.22
N ALA A 16 -1.24 22.25 6.73
CA ALA A 16 -1.03 23.70 6.66
C ALA A 16 0.30 24.16 7.30
N PRO A 17 0.72 23.68 8.48
CA PRO A 17 2.01 24.07 9.06
C PRO A 17 3.21 23.62 8.22
N VAL A 18 3.11 22.46 7.56
CA VAL A 18 4.15 21.97 6.63
C VAL A 18 4.18 22.81 5.37
N ALA A 19 3.02 23.08 4.77
CA ALA A 19 2.89 23.89 3.57
C ALA A 19 3.53 25.28 3.79
N ALA A 20 3.23 25.92 4.92
CA ALA A 20 3.80 27.19 5.29
C ALA A 20 5.33 27.13 5.40
N ARG A 21 5.87 26.09 6.07
CA ARG A 21 7.32 25.90 6.21
C ARG A 21 8.00 25.63 4.87
N ILE A 22 7.45 24.74 4.03
CA ILE A 22 8.01 24.44 2.70
C ILE A 22 8.08 25.71 1.84
N LEU A 23 7.04 26.54 1.88
CA LEU A 23 7.02 27.84 1.20
C LEU A 23 8.07 28.82 1.76
N GLN A 24 8.40 28.74 3.04
CA GLN A 24 9.39 29.62 3.70
C GLN A 24 10.83 29.13 3.53
N THR A 25 11.07 27.81 3.57
CA THR A 25 12.40 27.20 3.49
C THR A 25 12.86 26.99 2.06
N GLY A 26 11.93 26.85 1.13
CA GLY A 26 12.22 26.71 -0.29
C GLY A 26 13.07 27.86 -0.78
N ARG A 27 14.25 27.57 -1.34
CA ARG A 27 15.15 28.54 -2.00
C ARG A 27 14.53 29.13 -3.29
N GLY A 28 13.30 29.63 -3.23
CA GLY A 28 12.51 30.08 -4.38
C GLY A 28 11.98 28.96 -5.28
N GLN A 29 12.20 27.69 -4.91
CA GLN A 29 11.76 26.54 -5.71
C GLN A 29 10.26 26.29 -5.58
N TRP A 30 9.66 26.56 -4.41
CA TRP A 30 8.25 26.30 -4.15
C TRP A 30 7.39 27.53 -4.38
N LYS A 31 6.26 27.37 -5.06
CA LYS A 31 5.28 28.42 -5.36
C LYS A 31 3.88 27.91 -5.08
N GLU A 32 2.97 28.82 -4.79
CA GLU A 32 1.56 28.45 -4.70
C GLU A 32 0.91 28.44 -6.09
N ALA A 33 0.03 27.47 -6.36
CA ALA A 33 -0.74 27.37 -7.58
C ALA A 33 -2.14 26.78 -7.37
N ASN A 34 -3.03 27.02 -8.33
CA ASN A 34 -4.29 26.30 -8.43
C ASN A 34 -4.08 25.07 -9.31
N LEU A 35 -4.07 23.88 -8.69
CA LEU A 35 -3.76 22.61 -9.36
C LEU A 35 -5.00 21.89 -9.90
N GLY A 36 -6.12 22.61 -10.11
CA GLY A 36 -7.35 22.04 -10.66
C GLY A 36 -7.99 20.94 -9.79
N GLY A 37 -7.59 20.87 -8.51
CA GLY A 37 -8.09 19.94 -7.51
C GLY A 37 -7.64 18.47 -7.65
N ALA A 38 -6.77 18.15 -8.62
CA ALA A 38 -6.32 16.76 -8.83
C ALA A 38 -5.15 16.37 -7.93
N CYS A 39 -4.25 17.30 -7.63
CA CYS A 39 -3.08 17.06 -6.76
C CYS A 39 -2.88 18.20 -5.75
N ASP A 40 -2.10 17.92 -4.70
CA ASP A 40 -1.71 18.90 -3.69
C ASP A 40 -0.36 19.55 -4.00
N LEU A 41 0.55 18.80 -4.60
CA LEU A 41 1.89 19.26 -4.96
C LEU A 41 2.23 18.89 -6.41
N VAL A 42 3.05 19.72 -7.04
CA VAL A 42 3.71 19.42 -8.32
C VAL A 42 5.20 19.71 -8.16
N LEU A 43 6.04 18.76 -8.56
CA LEU A 43 7.50 18.84 -8.45
C LEU A 43 8.09 18.73 -9.85
N SER A 44 8.88 19.71 -10.30
CA SER A 44 9.59 19.56 -11.57
C SER A 44 10.74 18.57 -11.42
N LEU A 45 10.87 17.62 -12.33
CA LEU A 45 12.03 16.74 -12.37
C LEU A 45 13.25 17.46 -12.97
N PRO A 46 14.46 17.21 -12.47
CA PRO A 46 15.66 17.72 -13.11
C PRO A 46 15.78 17.16 -14.53
N GLN A 47 15.72 18.02 -15.54
CA GLN A 47 15.94 17.61 -16.92
C GLN A 47 17.37 17.08 -17.07
N ALA A 48 17.51 15.83 -17.52
CA ALA A 48 18.79 15.33 -17.98
C ALA A 48 19.22 16.16 -19.20
N SER A 49 20.45 16.66 -19.20
CA SER A 49 21.00 17.60 -20.19
C SER A 49 21.04 17.10 -21.64
N SER A 50 20.48 15.92 -21.93
CA SER A 50 20.52 15.24 -23.22
C SER A 50 19.19 15.26 -23.99
N ARG A 51 18.14 15.91 -23.49
CA ARG A 51 16.83 15.92 -24.17
C ARG A 51 16.86 16.85 -25.39
N SER A 52 16.32 16.38 -26.51
CA SER A 52 16.33 17.13 -27.78
C SER A 52 15.53 18.42 -27.64
N GLU A 53 15.98 19.47 -28.32
CA GLU A 53 15.36 20.81 -28.34
C GLU A 53 13.86 20.81 -28.74
N TYR A 54 13.35 19.71 -29.30
CA TYR A 54 11.96 19.57 -29.77
C TYR A 54 10.99 18.97 -28.74
N ASP A 55 11.45 18.58 -27.55
CA ASP A 55 10.61 17.93 -26.54
C ASP A 55 10.43 18.85 -25.31
N GLU A 56 9.45 19.76 -25.41
CA GLU A 56 9.19 20.82 -24.43
C GLU A 56 8.44 20.33 -23.17
N HIS A 57 8.15 19.03 -23.06
CA HIS A 57 7.41 18.50 -21.91
C HIS A 57 8.31 18.41 -20.67
N GLU A 58 8.18 19.40 -19.79
CA GLU A 58 8.72 19.32 -18.43
C GLU A 58 8.10 18.13 -17.70
N GLU A 59 8.95 17.17 -17.34
CA GLU A 59 8.54 16.05 -16.51
C GLU A 59 8.25 16.53 -15.08
N GLN A 60 7.14 16.07 -14.51
CA GLN A 60 6.63 16.53 -13.23
C GLN A 60 6.16 15.37 -12.36
N ILE A 61 6.44 15.40 -11.07
CA ILE A 61 5.79 14.50 -10.11
C ILE A 61 4.59 15.23 -9.51
N ARG A 62 3.43 14.58 -9.52
CA ARG A 62 2.19 15.11 -8.94
C ARG A 62 1.83 14.30 -7.72
N VAL A 63 1.75 14.98 -6.57
CA VAL A 63 1.56 14.31 -5.27
C VAL A 63 0.21 14.69 -4.68
N VAL A 64 -0.54 13.69 -4.22
CA VAL A 64 -1.69 13.88 -3.31
C VAL A 64 -1.25 13.53 -1.89
N LEU A 65 -1.51 14.43 -0.94
CA LEU A 65 -1.23 14.21 0.47
C LEU A 65 -2.47 13.63 1.16
N LEU A 66 -2.29 12.51 1.86
CA LEU A 66 -3.35 11.77 2.52
C LEU A 66 -3.03 11.59 4.00
N ALA A 67 -4.03 11.80 4.86
CA ALA A 67 -4.02 11.37 6.25
C ALA A 67 -4.98 10.17 6.45
N PRO A 68 -4.90 9.43 7.57
CA PRO A 68 -5.79 8.29 7.83
C PRO A 68 -7.27 8.68 7.75
N ALA A 69 -7.62 9.85 8.30
CA ALA A 69 -8.96 10.40 8.26
C ALA A 69 -9.50 10.70 6.85
N ASP A 70 -8.67 10.70 5.81
CA ASP A 70 -9.09 10.97 4.43
C ASP A 70 -9.54 9.72 3.68
N ILE A 71 -9.20 8.53 4.19
CA ILE A 71 -9.47 7.25 3.52
C ILE A 71 -10.94 6.89 3.64
N GLY A 72 -11.54 6.46 2.53
CA GLY A 72 -12.98 6.16 2.43
C GLY A 72 -13.89 7.37 2.14
N LYS A 73 -13.35 8.60 2.10
CA LYS A 73 -14.13 9.76 1.65
C LYS A 73 -14.26 9.78 0.13
N ALA A 74 -15.49 9.97 -0.37
CA ALA A 74 -15.75 10.05 -1.82
C ALA A 74 -14.91 11.13 -2.53
N GLN A 75 -14.67 12.27 -1.89
CA GLN A 75 -13.82 13.32 -2.44
C GLN A 75 -12.36 12.86 -2.60
N THR A 76 -11.83 12.11 -1.64
CA THR A 76 -10.48 11.56 -1.69
C THR A 76 -10.37 10.52 -2.81
N THR A 77 -11.33 9.60 -2.88
CA THR A 77 -11.41 8.58 -3.94
C THR A 77 -11.38 9.23 -5.33
N HIS A 78 -12.22 10.24 -5.56
CA HIS A 78 -12.26 10.97 -6.83
C HIS A 78 -10.96 11.72 -7.15
N ARG A 79 -10.24 12.23 -6.13
CA ARG A 79 -8.92 12.85 -6.33
C ARG A 79 -7.87 11.81 -6.75
N ILE A 80 -7.88 10.64 -6.11
CA ILE A 80 -6.98 9.53 -6.45
C ILE A 80 -7.29 9.02 -7.87
N GLU A 81 -8.56 8.86 -8.22
CA GLU A 81 -8.98 8.50 -9.60
C GLU A 81 -8.43 9.49 -10.62
N ARG A 82 -8.67 10.78 -10.42
CA ARG A 82 -8.14 11.82 -11.31
C ARG A 82 -6.61 11.85 -11.38
N LEU A 83 -5.92 11.47 -10.31
CA LEU A 83 -4.47 11.35 -10.29
C LEU A 83 -4.00 10.13 -11.10
N CYS A 84 -4.70 9.00 -10.98
CA CYS A 84 -4.44 7.79 -11.76
C CYS A 84 -4.74 7.97 -13.26
N ASP A 85 -5.76 8.78 -13.58
CA ASP A 85 -6.18 9.07 -14.96
C ASP A 85 -5.23 10.03 -15.69
N LEU A 86 -4.20 10.56 -15.01
CA LEU A 86 -3.16 11.34 -15.68
C LEU A 86 -2.37 10.40 -16.60
N GLU A 87 -2.60 10.56 -17.90
CA GLU A 87 -1.99 9.73 -18.93
C GLU A 87 -0.47 9.76 -18.85
N GLU A 88 0.18 8.61 -19.03
CA GLU A 88 1.66 8.46 -19.05
C GLU A 88 2.37 9.28 -20.15
N GLY A 89 1.65 10.06 -20.97
CA GLY A 89 2.19 10.81 -22.09
C GLY A 89 2.55 12.26 -21.80
N ASP A 90 2.04 12.86 -20.71
CA ASP A 90 2.28 14.29 -20.43
C ASP A 90 3.56 14.55 -19.62
N GLY A 91 4.33 13.49 -19.34
CA GLY A 91 5.50 13.56 -18.48
C GLY A 91 5.17 13.68 -16.98
N SER A 92 3.92 13.42 -16.58
CA SER A 92 3.50 13.42 -15.18
C SER A 92 3.65 12.06 -14.53
N TYR A 93 4.23 12.04 -13.35
CA TYR A 93 4.37 10.86 -12.51
C TYR A 93 3.49 11.02 -11.27
N PRO A 94 2.37 10.28 -11.15
CA PRO A 94 1.52 10.35 -9.98
C PRO A 94 2.19 9.72 -8.76
N ALA A 95 1.99 10.29 -7.58
CA ALA A 95 2.40 9.71 -6.31
C ALA A 95 1.41 10.06 -5.19
N LEU A 96 1.29 9.17 -4.20
CA LEU A 96 0.54 9.42 -2.98
C LEU A 96 1.53 9.54 -1.83
N ALA A 97 1.40 10.57 -0.99
CA ALA A 97 2.14 10.66 0.26
C ALA A 97 1.19 10.44 1.43
N PHE A 98 1.38 9.34 2.16
CA PHE A 98 0.47 8.89 3.21
C PHE A 98 1.08 9.08 4.59
N LEU A 99 0.36 9.76 5.47
CA LEU A 99 0.82 10.10 6.81
C LEU A 99 0.40 9.05 7.85
N PHE A 100 1.38 8.39 8.44
CA PHE A 100 1.27 7.54 9.63
C PHE A 100 1.39 8.40 10.89
N LEU A 101 0.42 9.28 11.12
CA LEU A 101 0.26 9.85 12.44
C LEU A 101 -0.62 8.93 13.26
N ASP A 102 -0.18 8.66 14.48
CA ASP A 102 -1.15 8.44 15.54
C ASP A 102 -2.00 9.69 15.64
N ASP A 103 -3.30 9.57 15.38
CA ASP A 103 -4.29 10.48 15.92
C ASP A 103 -4.27 10.29 17.43
N GLY A 104 -3.16 10.70 18.07
CA GLY A 104 -3.03 10.77 19.50
C GLY A 104 -4.21 11.59 19.93
N HIS A 105 -5.17 10.91 20.55
CA HIS A 105 -6.45 11.46 20.95
C HIS A 105 -6.15 12.88 21.45
N CYS A 106 -6.62 13.87 20.70
CA CYS A 106 -6.96 15.12 21.33
C CYS A 106 -8.14 14.71 22.20
N ASN A 107 -7.84 14.20 23.40
CA ASN A 107 -8.77 14.18 24.49
C ASN A 107 -9.21 15.63 24.61
N ASP A 108 -10.32 15.94 23.95
CA ASP A 108 -11.21 17.05 24.23
C ASP A 108 -11.83 16.79 25.61
N ASP A 109 -10.99 16.46 26.60
CA ASP A 109 -11.32 16.45 28.01
C ASP A 109 -11.38 17.92 28.47
N ASN A 110 -12.20 18.72 27.79
CA ASN A 110 -12.94 19.82 28.40
C ASN A 110 -14.05 19.23 29.30
N ASN A 111 -13.66 18.30 30.20
CA ASN A 111 -14.49 17.85 31.31
C ASN A 111 -14.00 18.46 32.64
N ASP A 112 -13.33 19.61 32.57
CA ASP A 112 -13.22 20.54 33.70
C ASP A 112 -14.53 21.32 33.81
N ILE A 113 -15.41 20.84 34.68
CA ILE A 113 -16.03 21.57 35.80
C ILE A 113 -17.09 20.61 36.36
N ASN A 114 -16.67 19.71 37.25
CA ASN A 114 -17.38 19.27 38.47
C ASN A 114 -16.72 17.99 39.02
N ASP A 115 -15.60 18.13 39.72
CA ASP A 115 -15.28 17.21 40.82
C ASP A 115 -14.29 17.87 41.78
N MET A 116 -14.84 18.68 42.68
CA MET A 116 -14.17 18.93 43.96
C MET A 116 -14.41 17.71 44.86
N ASN A 117 -13.31 17.17 45.37
CA ASN A 117 -13.15 16.29 46.55
C ASN A 117 -12.75 14.84 46.25
N ASN A 118 -11.45 14.55 46.18
CA ASN A 118 -10.88 13.51 47.05
C ASN A 118 -9.35 13.58 47.09
N ASP A 119 -8.81 14.02 48.23
CA ASP A 119 -7.41 13.81 48.59
C ASP A 119 -7.24 12.35 49.05
N ASN A 120 -6.50 11.55 48.28
CA ASN A 120 -5.68 10.44 48.80
C ASN A 120 -4.75 9.90 47.70
N ASP A 121 -3.46 10.16 47.86
CA ASP A 121 -2.38 9.17 47.95
C ASP A 121 -2.29 8.04 46.89
N ILE A 122 -1.22 8.06 46.09
CA ILE A 122 -0.13 7.05 46.07
C ILE A 122 0.70 7.17 44.78
N ASP A 123 2.00 7.38 44.99
CA ASP A 123 3.11 7.25 44.04
C ASP A 123 3.03 5.95 43.21
N ARG A 124 2.64 6.07 41.93
CA ARG A 124 2.94 5.08 40.88
C ARG A 124 3.38 5.80 39.61
N LYS A 125 4.67 6.14 39.56
CA LYS A 125 5.37 6.45 38.30
C LYS A 125 5.59 5.15 37.52
N GLU A 126 4.57 4.71 36.79
CA GLU A 126 4.79 3.79 35.67
C GLU A 126 5.34 4.61 34.50
N GLY A 127 6.63 4.40 34.22
CA GLY A 127 7.31 4.93 33.04
C GLY A 127 6.72 4.29 31.78
N ASN A 128 5.63 4.87 31.28
CA ASN A 128 5.07 4.54 29.98
C ASN A 128 5.95 5.17 28.89
N ASN A 129 7.03 4.48 28.54
CA ASN A 129 7.81 4.80 27.35
C ASN A 129 6.94 4.48 26.13
N GLY A 130 6.15 5.48 25.73
CA GLY A 130 5.31 5.46 24.54
C GLY A 130 6.18 5.24 23.31
N SER A 131 6.35 3.97 22.96
CA SER A 131 6.85 3.55 21.66
C SER A 131 5.86 4.09 20.64
N GLY A 132 6.29 5.06 19.83
CA GLY A 132 5.54 5.70 18.74
C GLY A 132 5.25 4.73 17.60
N SER A 133 4.57 3.64 17.93
CA SER A 133 4.00 2.66 17.04
C SER A 133 2.73 3.27 16.48
N GLY A 134 2.81 3.86 15.28
CA GLY A 134 1.68 4.39 14.54
C GLY A 134 0.44 3.53 14.75
N GLY A 135 -0.60 4.15 15.26
CA GLY A 135 -1.72 3.45 15.86
C GLY A 135 -2.45 2.53 14.90
N PRO A 136 -3.22 1.59 15.45
CA PRO A 136 -3.95 0.60 14.67
C PRO A 136 -4.79 1.24 13.55
N VAL A 137 -5.31 2.44 13.77
CA VAL A 137 -6.13 3.19 12.79
C VAL A 137 -5.33 3.64 11.57
N ALA A 138 -4.11 4.13 11.75
CA ALA A 138 -3.28 4.62 10.65
C ALA A 138 -2.84 3.46 9.74
N MET A 139 -2.43 2.35 10.37
CA MET A 139 -2.08 1.12 9.65
C MET A 139 -3.30 0.53 8.92
N GLU A 140 -4.45 0.42 9.59
CA GLU A 140 -5.68 -0.08 8.96
C GLU A 140 -6.07 0.77 7.73
N SER A 141 -6.00 2.10 7.86
CA SER A 141 -6.32 3.04 6.78
C SER A 141 -5.34 2.92 5.61
N PHE A 142 -4.05 2.72 5.91
CA PHE A 142 -3.03 2.47 4.90
C PHE A 142 -3.28 1.15 4.14
N MET A 143 -3.57 0.06 4.87
CA MET A 143 -3.88 -1.24 4.26
C MET A 143 -5.14 -1.16 3.40
N ARG A 144 -6.18 -0.46 3.88
CA ARG A 144 -7.41 -0.22 3.11
C ARG A 144 -7.12 0.54 1.81
N LEU A 145 -6.29 1.59 1.88
CA LEU A 145 -5.87 2.35 0.70
C LEU A 145 -5.12 1.44 -0.30
N GLN A 146 -4.20 0.61 0.18
CA GLN A 146 -3.47 -0.33 -0.69
C GLN A 146 -4.43 -1.30 -1.40
N ILE A 147 -5.37 -1.90 -0.66
CA ILE A 147 -6.40 -2.79 -1.25
C ILE A 147 -7.24 -2.05 -2.29
N GLU A 148 -7.66 -0.82 -2.00
CA GLU A 148 -8.45 0.01 -2.93
C GLU A 148 -7.68 0.26 -4.23
N LEU A 149 -6.39 0.61 -4.15
CA LEU A 149 -5.56 0.86 -5.33
C LEU A 149 -5.34 -0.41 -6.15
N MET A 150 -5.09 -1.55 -5.51
CA MET A 150 -4.87 -2.83 -6.17
C MET A 150 -6.14 -3.43 -6.79
N SER A 151 -7.32 -3.07 -6.26
CA SER A 151 -8.60 -3.61 -6.73
C SER A 151 -9.12 -2.93 -8.00
N ARG A 152 -8.45 -1.87 -8.48
CA ARG A 152 -8.92 -1.08 -9.63
C ARG A 152 -8.61 -1.80 -10.95
N PRO A 153 -9.61 -2.02 -11.82
CA PRO A 153 -9.47 -2.84 -13.03
C PRO A 153 -8.52 -2.28 -14.10
N ASN A 154 -8.04 -1.04 -13.94
CA ASN A 154 -7.13 -0.35 -14.86
C ASN A 154 -5.82 0.10 -14.19
N SER A 155 -5.45 -0.47 -13.04
CA SER A 155 -4.22 -0.09 -12.31
C SER A 155 -2.95 -0.66 -12.95
N GLY A 156 -2.86 -0.69 -14.28
CA GLY A 156 -1.62 -1.05 -14.99
C GLY A 156 -0.44 -0.22 -14.48
N ASN A 157 -0.73 1.00 -14.04
CA ASN A 157 0.13 1.83 -13.23
C ASN A 157 -0.27 1.83 -11.76
N MET A 158 0.51 1.11 -10.97
CA MET A 158 0.45 1.23 -9.52
C MET A 158 1.00 2.61 -9.12
N VAL A 159 0.13 3.48 -8.59
CA VAL A 159 0.58 4.76 -8.05
C VAL A 159 1.41 4.50 -6.79
N PRO A 160 2.68 4.95 -6.73
CA PRO A 160 3.53 4.73 -5.57
C PRO A 160 2.98 5.45 -4.35
N ILE A 161 2.96 4.74 -3.22
CA ILE A 161 2.61 5.31 -1.92
C ILE A 161 3.90 5.55 -1.14
N ILE A 162 4.14 6.81 -0.78
CA ILE A 162 5.27 7.28 0.00
C ILE A 162 4.81 7.37 1.47
N PRO A 163 5.25 6.45 2.34
CA PRO A 163 4.90 6.51 3.76
C PRO A 163 5.64 7.67 4.44
N LEU A 164 4.92 8.43 5.27
CA LEU A 164 5.45 9.53 6.08
C LEU A 164 5.12 9.27 7.55
N ASN A 165 6.11 9.32 8.42
CA ASN A 165 5.95 9.17 9.87
C ASN A 165 5.63 10.49 10.59
N SER A 166 5.83 11.62 9.92
CA SER A 166 5.43 12.94 10.40
C SER A 166 5.20 13.88 9.23
N PRO A 167 4.42 14.97 9.41
CA PRO A 167 4.25 15.97 8.38
C PRO A 167 5.59 16.65 7.99
N ASP A 168 6.53 16.74 8.94
CA ASP A 168 7.85 17.36 8.77
C ASP A 168 8.78 16.55 7.86
N ALA A 169 8.55 15.24 7.78
CA ALA A 169 9.31 14.35 6.90
C ALA A 169 8.98 14.57 5.41
N LEU A 170 7.91 15.29 5.07
CA LEU A 170 7.46 15.47 3.68
C LEU A 170 8.56 16.04 2.78
N GLY A 171 9.22 17.13 3.19
CA GLY A 171 10.27 17.77 2.38
C GLY A 171 11.45 16.82 2.08
N PRO A 172 12.17 16.33 3.11
CA PRO A 172 13.30 15.42 2.92
C PRO A 172 12.94 14.12 2.17
N THR A 173 11.76 13.57 2.42
CA THR A 173 11.30 12.36 1.74
C THR A 173 11.03 12.62 0.26
N LEU A 174 10.38 13.74 -0.09
CA LEU A 174 10.17 14.11 -1.49
C LEU A 174 11.49 14.41 -2.21
N GLU A 175 12.46 15.04 -1.56
CA GLU A 175 13.80 15.24 -2.14
C GLU A 175 14.51 13.91 -2.41
N THR A 176 14.44 12.97 -1.46
CA THR A 176 15.00 11.62 -1.62
C THR A 176 14.30 10.87 -2.76
N TYR A 177 12.98 10.98 -2.83
CA TYR A 177 12.17 10.38 -3.88
C TYR A 177 12.54 10.97 -5.26
N LEU A 178 12.63 12.30 -5.39
CA LEU A 178 13.07 12.96 -6.62
C LEU A 178 14.51 12.56 -7.02
N ALA A 179 15.42 12.43 -6.06
CA ALA A 179 16.77 11.98 -6.33
C ALA A 179 16.79 10.54 -6.86
N SER A 180 15.93 9.66 -6.33
CA SER A 180 15.81 8.28 -6.82
C SER A 180 15.35 8.22 -8.29
N PHE A 181 14.42 9.11 -8.68
CA PHE A 181 13.99 9.27 -10.07
C PHE A 181 15.12 9.69 -11.01
N ALA A 182 16.04 10.53 -10.54
CA ALA A 182 17.19 10.95 -11.34
C ALA A 182 18.22 9.82 -11.53
N THR A 183 18.33 8.89 -10.57
CA THR A 183 19.27 7.77 -10.62
C THR A 183 18.73 6.52 -11.31
N GLN A 184 17.42 6.35 -11.36
CA GLN A 184 16.80 5.17 -11.95
C GLN A 184 16.88 5.28 -13.47
N ASP A 185 17.49 4.29 -14.10
CA ASP A 185 17.61 4.23 -15.56
C ASP A 185 16.20 4.29 -16.17
N ARG A 186 15.94 5.32 -16.97
CA ARG A 186 14.61 5.61 -17.53
C ARG A 186 14.08 4.46 -18.39
N HIS A 187 14.97 3.61 -18.90
CA HIS A 187 14.59 2.40 -19.62
C HIS A 187 14.09 1.25 -18.72
N GLN A 188 14.33 1.32 -17.41
CA GLN A 188 13.79 0.36 -16.44
C GLN A 188 12.53 0.87 -15.71
N GLN A 189 12.15 2.14 -15.86
CA GLN A 189 10.94 2.68 -15.23
C GLN A 189 9.63 2.14 -15.84
N SER A 190 9.65 1.61 -17.07
CA SER A 190 8.45 1.07 -17.72
C SER A 190 7.98 -0.27 -17.16
N ARG A 191 8.68 -0.84 -16.19
CA ARG A 191 8.10 -1.84 -15.33
C ARG A 191 8.36 -1.38 -13.91
N PRO A 192 7.32 -1.18 -13.08
CA PRO A 192 7.50 -1.31 -11.65
C PRO A 192 8.38 -2.53 -11.43
N VAL A 193 9.29 -2.51 -10.45
CA VAL A 193 9.68 -3.78 -9.84
C VAL A 193 8.35 -4.29 -9.30
N THR A 194 7.61 -5.03 -10.13
CA THR A 194 6.52 -5.85 -9.72
C THR A 194 7.24 -6.77 -8.76
N VAL A 195 7.14 -6.44 -7.46
CA VAL A 195 7.14 -7.45 -6.42
C VAL A 195 6.20 -8.47 -7.02
N ASP A 196 6.79 -9.55 -7.54
CA ASP A 196 6.04 -10.62 -8.14
C ASP A 196 5.40 -11.21 -6.91
N GLY A 197 4.22 -10.68 -6.56
CA GLY A 197 3.65 -10.81 -5.23
C GLY A 197 3.66 -12.27 -4.88
N ALA A 198 3.20 -13.10 -5.83
CA ALA A 198 3.34 -14.54 -5.82
C ALA A 198 4.77 -14.96 -5.48
N ARG A 199 5.77 -14.71 -6.32
CA ARG A 199 7.15 -15.14 -6.06
C ARG A 199 7.76 -14.67 -4.73
N ASP A 200 7.43 -13.46 -4.27
CA ASP A 200 8.04 -12.84 -3.10
C ASP A 200 7.34 -13.24 -1.78
N LEU A 201 6.02 -13.46 -1.79
CA LEU A 201 5.27 -13.85 -0.59
C LEU A 201 5.02 -15.35 -0.50
N LEU A 202 5.03 -16.09 -1.63
CA LEU A 202 4.84 -17.56 -1.64
C LEU A 202 5.76 -18.31 -0.68
N PRO A 203 7.05 -17.95 -0.53
CA PRO A 203 7.91 -18.60 0.46
C PRO A 203 7.30 -18.59 1.86
N PHE A 204 6.51 -17.57 2.21
CA PHE A 204 5.96 -17.37 3.55
C PHE A 204 4.52 -17.85 3.72
N CYS A 205 3.88 -18.37 2.68
CA CYS A 205 2.53 -18.92 2.73
C CYS A 205 2.52 -20.34 3.31
N THR A 206 2.94 -20.50 4.56
CA THR A 206 2.94 -21.77 5.30
C THR A 206 2.28 -21.59 6.67
N ALA A 207 1.40 -22.53 7.06
CA ALA A 207 0.67 -22.45 8.35
C ALA A 207 1.57 -22.74 9.55
N ASP A 208 2.63 -23.50 9.33
CA ASP A 208 3.45 -24.07 10.39
C ASP A 208 4.81 -23.39 10.50
N ALA A 209 5.42 -23.45 11.68
CA ALA A 209 6.82 -23.10 11.92
C ALA A 209 7.84 -24.00 11.16
N ALA A 210 7.36 -24.86 10.26
CA ALA A 210 8.13 -25.80 9.44
C ALA A 210 9.01 -25.12 8.37
N GLY A 211 9.03 -23.79 8.35
CA GLY A 211 9.87 -22.96 7.49
C GLY A 211 9.22 -22.61 6.16
N PRO A 212 9.89 -21.78 5.35
CA PRO A 212 9.36 -21.31 4.08
C PRO A 212 9.24 -22.42 3.04
N LEU A 213 8.37 -22.22 2.03
CA LEU A 213 8.28 -23.12 0.87
C LEU A 213 9.62 -23.22 0.14
N ARG A 214 9.90 -24.39 -0.44
CA ARG A 214 11.12 -24.57 -1.23
C ARG A 214 11.07 -23.69 -2.48
N LYS A 215 12.23 -23.18 -2.89
CA LYS A 215 12.38 -22.32 -4.08
C LYS A 215 11.74 -22.94 -5.33
N HIS A 216 11.89 -24.24 -5.55
CA HIS A 216 11.29 -24.92 -6.70
C HIS A 216 9.76 -24.80 -6.71
N SER A 217 9.11 -25.02 -5.56
CA SER A 217 7.67 -24.89 -5.42
C SER A 217 7.21 -23.44 -5.62
N VAL A 218 7.99 -22.47 -5.13
CA VAL A 218 7.74 -21.04 -5.35
C VAL A 218 7.83 -20.67 -6.83
N ASP A 219 8.89 -21.10 -7.53
CA ASP A 219 9.07 -20.85 -8.97
C ASP A 219 7.93 -21.50 -9.78
N VAL A 220 7.53 -22.74 -9.47
CA VAL A 220 6.44 -23.44 -10.17
C VAL A 220 5.07 -22.81 -9.92
N LEU A 221 4.78 -22.37 -8.70
CA LEU A 221 3.51 -21.72 -8.35
C LEU A 221 3.41 -20.31 -8.94
N SER A 222 4.52 -19.55 -8.97
CA SER A 222 4.57 -18.21 -9.59
C SER A 222 4.51 -18.28 -11.12
N GLU A 223 5.13 -19.26 -11.77
CA GLU A 223 5.04 -19.42 -13.24
C GLU A 223 3.61 -19.71 -13.73
N ARG A 224 2.78 -20.32 -12.87
CA ARG A 224 1.41 -20.73 -13.18
C ARG A 224 0.33 -19.73 -12.76
N SER A 225 0.71 -18.63 -12.12
CA SER A 225 -0.23 -17.61 -11.67
C SER A 225 0.32 -16.21 -11.87
N LEU A 226 -0.44 -15.35 -12.54
CA LEU A 226 -0.09 -13.94 -12.73
C LEU A 226 -0.33 -13.13 -11.45
N SER A 227 -1.04 -13.70 -10.47
CA SER A 227 -1.31 -13.11 -9.16
C SER A 227 -1.67 -14.15 -8.12
N PHE A 228 -1.55 -13.80 -6.83
CA PHE A 228 -2.05 -14.62 -5.72
C PHE A 228 -3.53 -14.99 -5.84
N ARG A 229 -4.35 -14.07 -6.35
CA ARG A 229 -5.78 -14.31 -6.55
C ARG A 229 -6.03 -15.38 -7.59
N GLU A 230 -5.27 -15.37 -8.68
CA GLU A 230 -5.38 -16.41 -9.71
C GLU A 230 -4.92 -17.77 -9.16
N LEU A 231 -3.86 -17.78 -8.34
CA LEU A 231 -3.40 -18.98 -7.67
C LEU A 231 -4.48 -19.58 -6.76
N LEU A 232 -5.21 -18.75 -6.02
CA LEU A 232 -6.36 -19.14 -5.20
C LEU A 232 -7.48 -19.77 -6.04
N VAL A 233 -7.92 -19.08 -7.08
CA VAL A 233 -9.00 -19.56 -7.97
C VAL A 233 -8.61 -20.88 -8.65
N ASN A 234 -7.35 -21.01 -9.07
CA ASN A 234 -6.85 -22.25 -9.68
C ASN A 234 -6.78 -23.40 -8.67
N THR A 235 -6.48 -23.10 -7.42
CA THR A 235 -6.50 -24.07 -6.31
C THR A 235 -7.92 -24.54 -6.03
N GLU A 236 -8.88 -23.62 -5.90
CA GLU A 236 -10.30 -23.95 -5.71
C GLU A 236 -10.86 -24.81 -6.85
N ARG A 237 -10.59 -24.43 -8.12
CA ARG A 237 -11.02 -25.21 -9.29
C ARG A 237 -10.45 -26.62 -9.28
N ALA A 238 -9.18 -26.77 -8.91
CA ALA A 238 -8.56 -28.08 -8.80
C ALA A 238 -9.19 -28.95 -7.70
N MET A 239 -9.79 -28.35 -6.68
CA MET A 239 -10.50 -29.08 -5.63
C MET A 239 -11.94 -29.46 -6.04
N VAL A 240 -12.62 -28.64 -6.85
CA VAL A 240 -14.01 -28.89 -7.30
C VAL A 240 -14.11 -29.92 -8.43
N ASP A 241 -13.09 -30.03 -9.31
CA ASP A 241 -13.11 -30.98 -10.43
C ASP A 241 -13.14 -32.46 -9.98
N VAL A 242 -12.85 -32.76 -8.71
CA VAL A 242 -12.81 -34.13 -8.16
C VAL A 242 -14.20 -34.62 -7.71
N ASP A 243 -15.13 -33.72 -7.43
CA ASP A 243 -16.44 -34.08 -6.86
C ASP A 243 -17.52 -34.40 -7.93
N ASN A 244 -17.20 -34.28 -9.23
CA ASN A 244 -18.19 -34.54 -10.30
C ASN A 244 -18.40 -36.02 -10.67
N ASP A 245 -17.78 -36.96 -9.95
CA ASP A 245 -18.14 -38.39 -9.99
C ASP A 245 -19.25 -38.73 -8.96
N GLU A 246 -20.26 -37.86 -8.86
CA GLU A 246 -21.45 -38.03 -8.01
C GLU A 246 -22.37 -39.14 -8.53
N ASP A 247 -22.17 -40.36 -8.02
CA ASP A 247 -23.22 -41.38 -7.88
C ASP A 247 -23.23 -41.99 -6.46
N GLN A 248 -22.70 -41.27 -5.45
CA GLN A 248 -22.77 -41.69 -4.05
C GLN A 248 -23.21 -40.57 -3.12
N MET A 249 -24.51 -40.59 -2.80
CA MET A 249 -25.13 -39.77 -1.77
C MET A 249 -24.53 -40.03 -0.38
N GLY A 250 -24.09 -38.95 0.27
CA GLY A 250 -24.29 -38.77 1.71
C GLY A 250 -23.09 -38.33 2.52
N GLY A 251 -22.88 -37.01 2.61
CA GLY A 251 -22.22 -36.39 3.77
C GLY A 251 -21.25 -35.27 3.42
N ILE A 252 -21.67 -34.01 3.63
CA ILE A 252 -20.79 -32.84 3.65
C ILE A 252 -19.98 -32.90 4.95
N GLY A 253 -18.88 -33.65 4.90
CA GLY A 253 -17.83 -33.61 5.91
C GLY A 253 -16.50 -33.56 5.20
N LEU A 254 -15.60 -32.67 5.62
CA LEU A 254 -14.18 -32.63 5.22
C LEU A 254 -13.42 -33.86 5.77
N GLY A 255 -14.00 -35.05 5.61
CA GLY A 255 -13.54 -36.33 6.12
C GLY A 255 -12.81 -37.08 5.02
N ARG A 256 -11.51 -37.33 5.23
CA ARG A 256 -10.65 -38.27 4.48
C ARG A 256 -10.38 -37.97 2.99
N GLY A 257 -11.30 -37.34 2.26
CA GLY A 257 -11.13 -36.96 0.84
C GLY A 257 -10.08 -35.87 0.60
N GLY A 258 -9.80 -35.03 1.60
CA GLY A 258 -8.83 -33.94 1.47
C GLY A 258 -7.39 -34.41 1.17
N LYS A 259 -6.99 -35.62 1.59
CA LYS A 259 -5.62 -36.11 1.36
C LYS A 259 -5.39 -36.61 -0.06
N GLU A 260 -6.39 -37.21 -0.69
CA GLU A 260 -6.31 -37.66 -2.08
C GLU A 260 -6.30 -36.46 -3.03
N ASN A 261 -7.11 -35.44 -2.72
CA ASN A 261 -7.13 -34.15 -3.43
C ASN A 261 -5.78 -33.41 -3.33
N MET A 262 -5.02 -33.64 -2.25
CA MET A 262 -3.72 -33.00 -2.01
C MET A 262 -2.61 -33.60 -2.88
N ALA A 263 -2.61 -34.92 -3.04
CA ALA A 263 -1.65 -35.61 -3.92
C ALA A 263 -1.90 -35.25 -5.39
N ASP A 264 -3.16 -35.16 -5.78
CA ASP A 264 -3.56 -34.73 -7.13
C ASP A 264 -3.22 -33.26 -7.39
N PHE A 265 -3.46 -32.36 -6.43
CA PHE A 265 -3.02 -30.98 -6.55
C PHE A 265 -1.49 -30.88 -6.68
N ALA A 266 -0.73 -31.57 -5.83
CA ALA A 266 0.73 -31.59 -5.89
C ALA A 266 1.24 -32.12 -7.24
N ALA A 267 0.64 -33.21 -7.75
CA ALA A 267 0.97 -33.79 -9.04
C ALA A 267 0.60 -32.88 -10.22
N LYS A 268 -0.60 -32.28 -10.19
CA LYS A 268 -1.10 -31.35 -11.21
C LYS A 268 -0.24 -30.10 -11.29
N MET A 269 0.18 -29.58 -10.13
CA MET A 269 1.04 -28.40 -10.03
C MET A 269 2.52 -28.73 -10.25
N GLY A 270 2.96 -29.97 -10.07
CA GLY A 270 4.36 -30.37 -10.21
C GLY A 270 5.21 -29.96 -9.01
N ILE A 271 4.62 -29.92 -7.81
CA ILE A 271 5.31 -29.55 -6.55
C ILE A 271 5.37 -30.75 -5.60
N GLU A 272 6.25 -30.69 -4.59
CA GLU A 272 6.35 -31.75 -3.59
C GLU A 272 5.05 -31.80 -2.74
N PRO A 273 4.50 -33.00 -2.43
CA PRO A 273 3.30 -33.12 -1.62
C PRO A 273 3.37 -32.42 -0.25
N ALA A 274 4.55 -32.37 0.37
CA ALA A 274 4.75 -31.66 1.64
C ALA A 274 4.62 -30.14 1.48
N ASP A 275 5.08 -29.57 0.37
CA ASP A 275 4.93 -28.13 0.08
C ASP A 275 3.48 -27.79 -0.29
N ALA A 276 2.80 -28.68 -1.03
CA ALA A 276 1.38 -28.57 -1.32
C ALA A 276 0.53 -28.57 -0.03
N GLU A 277 0.81 -29.50 0.89
CA GLU A 277 0.12 -29.58 2.19
C GLU A 277 0.30 -28.31 3.02
N ARG A 278 1.54 -27.78 3.10
CA ARG A 278 1.83 -26.54 3.83
C ARG A 278 1.10 -25.34 3.26
N PHE A 279 1.12 -25.21 1.92
CA PHE A 279 0.44 -24.14 1.20
C PHE A 279 -1.07 -24.20 1.43
N LEU A 280 -1.70 -25.36 1.22
CA LEU A 280 -3.15 -25.51 1.39
C LEU A 280 -3.61 -25.37 2.86
N SER A 281 -2.76 -25.80 3.81
CA SER A 281 -3.02 -25.62 5.24
C SER A 281 -3.01 -24.15 5.63
N PHE A 282 -2.06 -23.37 5.10
CA PHE A 282 -2.02 -21.92 5.28
C PHE A 282 -3.33 -21.26 4.82
N TRP A 283 -3.81 -21.63 3.63
CA TRP A 283 -5.06 -21.09 3.10
C TRP A 283 -6.29 -21.50 3.88
N SER A 284 -6.37 -22.79 4.26
CA SER A 284 -7.49 -23.29 5.06
C SER A 284 -7.55 -22.61 6.43
N TYR A 285 -6.41 -22.23 6.99
CA TYR A 285 -6.33 -21.52 8.27
C TYR A 285 -6.68 -20.02 8.15
N GLU A 286 -6.08 -19.31 7.18
CA GLU A 286 -6.26 -17.85 7.04
C GLU A 286 -7.60 -17.44 6.42
N PHE A 287 -8.22 -18.31 5.61
CA PHE A 287 -9.42 -17.96 4.83
C PHE A 287 -10.67 -18.78 5.17
N ALA A 288 -10.64 -19.57 6.25
CA ALA A 288 -11.85 -20.12 6.84
C ALA A 288 -12.66 -19.01 7.54
N ILE A 289 -13.42 -18.25 6.77
CA ILE A 289 -14.43 -17.29 7.23
C ILE A 289 -15.82 -17.79 6.84
#